data_AF-A0A8D8C585-F1
#
_entry.id   AF-A0A8D8C585-F1
#
_cell.length_a   1.000
_cell.length_b   1.000
_cell.length_c   1.000
_cell.angle_alpha   90.00
_cell.angle_beta   90.00
_cell.angle_gamma   90.00
#
_symmetry.space_group_name_H-M   'P 1'
#
loop_
_entity.id
_entity.type
_entity.pdbx_description
1 polymer ?
#
loop_
_entity_poly.entity_id
_entity_poly.type
_entity_poly.pdbx_seq_one_letter_code
_entity_poly.pdbx_strand_id
1 'polypeptide(L)'
;MAEELAPKYLSSSNLQTEIQPISTRIDEMLLRLEEFENLLAIVREESAVASQQNIPRIAAFRPEFDSLCERLDQLEKFVAMVSKNLDVVERQVQIAEEELDIPDKTINVLLKSLNIFGKPKPVERQTNRNGQGMYEAPTIFKTEDYFGGAGGKAKVIASGSTEVVTASDEGSSNRTTPLEEAEAADEDEDAKK
;
A
#
# COMPACT_ATOMS: atom_id res chain seq x y z
N MET A 1 -14.86 -37.63 84.41
CA MET A 1 -15.73 -36.61 83.79
C MET A 1 -15.02 -35.75 82.75
N ALA A 2 -13.74 -35.38 82.90
CA ALA A 2 -13.03 -34.59 81.88
C ALA A 2 -12.74 -35.35 80.56
N GLU A 3 -12.61 -36.68 80.63
CA GLU A 3 -12.22 -37.52 79.48
C GLU A 3 -13.36 -37.81 78.49
N GLU A 4 -14.62 -37.62 78.89
CA GLU A 4 -15.81 -37.83 78.03
C GLU A 4 -16.21 -36.57 77.24
N LEU A 5 -15.63 -35.41 77.58
CA LEU A 5 -15.95 -34.13 76.93
C LEU A 5 -15.13 -33.91 75.66
N ALA A 6 -13.87 -34.35 75.62
CA ALA A 6 -12.98 -34.17 74.46
C ALA A 6 -13.54 -34.75 73.13
N PRO A 7 -14.14 -35.96 73.09
CA PRO A 7 -14.73 -36.50 71.87
C PRO A 7 -15.95 -35.70 71.40
N LYS A 8 -16.77 -35.18 72.34
CA LYS A 8 -17.98 -34.41 72.06
C LYS A 8 -17.66 -33.06 71.43
N TYR A 9 -16.60 -32.37 71.87
CA TYR A 9 -16.20 -31.09 71.28
C TYR A 9 -15.68 -31.24 69.85
N LEU A 10 -14.81 -32.22 69.60
CA LEU A 10 -14.30 -32.52 68.25
C LEU A 10 -15.40 -33.02 67.28
N SER A 11 -16.41 -33.72 67.81
CA SER A 11 -17.56 -34.17 67.03
C SER A 11 -18.61 -33.07 66.79
N SER A 12 -18.65 -32.04 67.65
CA SER A 12 -19.59 -30.92 67.55
C SER A 12 -19.12 -29.81 66.63
N SER A 13 -17.80 -29.66 66.45
CA SER A 13 -17.22 -28.85 65.39
C SER A 13 -17.36 -29.64 64.09
N ASN A 14 -18.35 -29.27 63.28
CA ASN A 14 -18.66 -29.92 62.02
C ASN A 14 -17.65 -29.46 60.94
N LEU A 15 -16.36 -29.71 61.21
CA LEU A 15 -15.20 -29.26 60.43
C LEU A 15 -15.34 -29.63 58.95
N GLN A 16 -15.95 -30.78 58.66
CA GLN A 16 -16.22 -31.21 57.29
C GLN A 16 -17.11 -30.22 56.53
N THR A 17 -18.13 -29.66 57.18
CA THR A 17 -19.01 -28.66 56.55
C THR A 17 -18.36 -27.29 56.38
N GLU A 18 -17.33 -26.97 57.17
CA GLU A 18 -16.55 -25.73 56.99
C GLU A 18 -15.43 -25.89 55.96
N ILE A 19 -14.82 -27.08 55.87
CA ILE A 19 -13.71 -27.38 54.96
C ILE A 19 -14.17 -27.59 53.52
N GLN A 20 -15.31 -28.26 53.30
CA GLN A 20 -15.85 -28.53 51.96
C GLN A 20 -15.97 -27.26 51.08
N PRO A 21 -16.63 -26.17 51.52
CA PRO A 21 -16.75 -24.96 50.70
C PRO A 21 -15.42 -24.22 50.49
N ILE A 22 -14.39 -24.51 51.29
CA ILE A 22 -13.03 -24.01 51.07
C ILE A 22 -12.37 -24.86 49.98
N SER A 23 -12.45 -26.18 50.06
CA SER A 23 -11.92 -27.10 49.05
C SER A 23 -12.52 -26.83 47.67
N THR A 24 -13.85 -26.72 47.56
CA THR A 24 -14.52 -26.42 46.30
C THR A 24 -14.05 -25.10 45.70
N ARG A 25 -13.85 -24.06 46.53
CA ARG A 25 -13.34 -22.77 46.06
C ARG A 25 -11.89 -22.84 45.61
N ILE A 26 -11.06 -23.65 46.25
CA ILE A 26 -9.69 -23.91 45.81
C ILE A 26 -9.71 -24.59 44.43
N ASP A 27 -10.55 -25.61 44.26
CA ASP A 27 -10.69 -26.33 42.98
C ASP A 27 -11.15 -25.39 41.85
N GLU A 28 -12.14 -24.53 42.11
CA GLU A 28 -12.58 -23.50 41.17
C GLU A 28 -11.48 -22.48 40.84
N MET A 29 -10.66 -22.09 41.82
CA MET A 29 -9.52 -21.21 41.61
C MET A 29 -8.44 -21.86 40.76
N LEU A 30 -8.14 -23.15 41.01
CA LEU A 30 -7.17 -23.91 40.25
C LEU A 30 -7.61 -24.04 38.78
N LEU A 31 -8.89 -24.34 38.55
CA LEU A 31 -9.46 -24.40 37.21
C LEU A 31 -9.32 -23.04 36.49
N ARG A 32 -9.67 -21.94 37.15
CA ARG A 32 -9.50 -20.60 36.56
C ARG A 32 -8.03 -20.28 36.26
N LEU A 33 -7.09 -20.72 37.08
CA LEU A 33 -5.66 -20.50 36.83
C LEU A 33 -5.19 -21.25 35.58
N GLU A 34 -5.67 -22.48 35.37
CA GLU A 34 -5.41 -23.25 34.14
C GLU A 34 -5.99 -22.54 32.90
N GLU A 35 -7.21 -22.02 33.00
CA GLU A 35 -7.81 -21.21 31.93
C GLU A 35 -7.00 -19.94 31.64
N PHE A 36 -6.53 -19.23 32.69
CA PHE A 36 -5.67 -18.06 32.53
C PHE A 36 -4.32 -18.39 31.89
N GLU A 37 -3.74 -19.53 32.23
CA GLU A 37 -2.49 -20.01 31.62
C GLU A 37 -2.68 -20.28 30.12
N ASN A 38 -3.79 -20.93 29.75
CA ASN A 38 -4.13 -21.17 28.36
C ASN A 38 -4.33 -19.87 27.58
N LEU A 39 -5.05 -18.90 28.15
CA LEU A 39 -5.22 -17.58 27.53
C LEU A 39 -3.87 -16.84 27.38
N LEU A 40 -2.99 -16.93 28.37
CA LEU A 40 -1.65 -16.36 28.28
C LEU A 40 -0.81 -17.02 27.18
N ALA A 41 -0.92 -18.33 26.99
CA ALA A 41 -0.25 -19.04 25.91
C ALA A 41 -0.73 -18.53 24.54
N ILE A 42 -2.04 -18.40 24.35
CA ILE A 42 -2.64 -17.87 23.11
C ILE A 42 -2.16 -16.44 22.84
N VAL A 43 -2.22 -15.55 23.84
CA VAL A 43 -1.77 -14.15 23.69
C VAL A 43 -0.28 -14.08 23.34
N ARG A 44 0.55 -14.93 23.94
CA ARG A 44 1.99 -15.00 23.61
C ARG A 44 2.21 -15.44 22.17
N GLU A 45 1.47 -16.43 21.71
CA GLU A 45 1.58 -16.93 20.34
C GLU A 45 1.08 -15.89 19.33
N GLU A 46 -0.05 -15.24 19.58
CA GLU A 46 -0.55 -14.15 18.72
C GLU A 46 0.44 -12.97 18.68
N SER A 47 0.99 -12.59 19.84
CA SER A 47 2.04 -11.57 19.92
C SER A 47 3.31 -11.97 19.16
N ALA A 48 3.68 -13.25 19.19
CA ALA A 48 4.82 -13.76 18.43
C ALA A 48 4.56 -13.69 16.93
N VAL A 49 3.39 -14.08 16.46
CA VAL A 49 2.99 -13.95 15.04
C VAL A 49 3.00 -12.49 14.60
N ALA A 50 2.44 -11.58 15.41
CA ALA A 50 2.45 -10.17 15.10
C ALA A 50 3.87 -9.60 15.00
N SER A 51 4.72 -9.88 15.99
CA SER A 51 6.07 -9.30 16.10
C SER A 51 7.10 -9.94 15.18
N GLN A 52 7.02 -11.25 14.93
CA GLN A 52 8.01 -11.98 14.15
C GLN A 52 7.63 -12.14 12.68
N GLN A 53 6.34 -12.05 12.34
CA GLN A 53 5.87 -12.28 10.97
C GLN A 53 5.21 -11.04 10.38
N ASN A 54 4.10 -10.58 10.97
CA ASN A 54 3.27 -9.55 10.35
C ASN A 54 3.98 -8.20 10.25
N ILE A 55 4.55 -7.72 11.36
CA ILE A 55 5.26 -6.43 11.40
C ILE A 55 6.46 -6.44 10.43
N PRO A 56 7.37 -7.44 10.46
CA PRO A 56 8.47 -7.49 9.50
C PRO A 56 8.01 -7.56 8.05
N ARG A 57 6.96 -8.33 7.74
CA ARG A 57 6.44 -8.45 6.38
C ARG A 57 5.85 -7.13 5.85
N ILE A 58 5.10 -6.41 6.69
CA ILE A 58 4.60 -5.07 6.36
C ILE A 58 5.76 -4.09 6.15
N ALA A 59 6.77 -4.13 7.03
CA ALA A 59 7.95 -3.29 6.90
C ALA A 59 8.75 -3.59 5.61
N ALA A 60 8.85 -4.87 5.22
CA ALA A 60 9.51 -5.30 3.99
C ALA A 60 8.76 -4.88 2.72
N PHE A 61 7.44 -4.73 2.78
CA PHE A 61 6.62 -4.23 1.66
C PHE A 61 6.76 -2.72 1.43
N ARG A 62 7.13 -1.96 2.46
CA ARG A 62 7.28 -0.49 2.41
C ARG A 62 8.08 0.03 1.21
N PRO A 63 9.30 -0.46 0.88
CA PRO A 63 10.05 0.05 -0.28
C PRO A 63 9.32 -0.14 -1.61
N GLU A 64 8.57 -1.24 -1.79
CA GLU A 64 7.77 -1.45 -3.01
C GLU A 64 6.61 -0.46 -3.09
N PHE A 65 5.96 -0.19 -1.95
CA PHE A 65 4.91 0.81 -1.86
C PHE A 65 5.43 2.22 -2.12
N ASP A 66 6.57 2.59 -1.53
CA ASP A 66 7.22 3.89 -1.74
C ASP A 66 7.61 4.08 -3.22
N SER A 67 8.13 3.02 -3.86
CA SER A 67 8.43 3.01 -5.30
C SER A 67 7.17 3.19 -6.16
N LEU A 68 6.06 2.57 -5.77
CA LEU A 68 4.77 2.76 -6.45
C LEU A 68 4.25 4.19 -6.30
N CYS A 69 4.33 4.78 -5.11
CA CYS A 69 3.97 6.16 -4.87
C CYS A 69 4.82 7.12 -5.71
N GLU A 70 6.14 6.91 -5.80
CA GLU A 70 7.01 7.75 -6.62
C GLU A 70 6.63 7.67 -8.11
N ARG A 71 6.31 6.47 -8.61
CA ARG A 71 5.83 6.29 -9.99
C ARG A 71 4.50 6.98 -10.22
N LEU A 72 3.61 6.97 -9.24
CA LEU A 72 2.33 7.68 -9.29
C LEU A 72 2.54 9.20 -9.36
N ASP A 73 3.41 9.74 -8.52
CA ASP A 73 3.75 11.17 -8.51
C ASP A 73 4.38 11.63 -9.84
N GLN A 74 5.25 10.80 -10.41
CA GLN A 74 5.84 11.05 -11.73
C GLN A 74 4.78 11.05 -12.83
N LEU A 75 3.83 10.11 -12.78
CA LEU A 75 2.72 10.05 -13.72
C LEU A 75 1.80 11.27 -13.57
N GLU A 76 1.49 11.69 -12.35
CA GLU A 76 0.68 12.89 -12.10
C GLU A 76 1.33 14.14 -12.70
N LYS A 77 2.64 14.32 -12.47
CA LYS A 77 3.41 15.43 -13.06
C LYS A 77 3.40 15.38 -14.58
N PHE A 78 3.53 14.19 -15.16
CA PHE A 78 3.46 14.00 -16.60
C PHE A 78 2.08 14.39 -17.15
N VAL A 79 1.00 13.90 -16.56
CA VAL A 79 -0.37 14.25 -16.97
C VAL A 79 -0.62 15.76 -16.85
N ALA A 80 -0.18 16.39 -15.76
CA ALA A 80 -0.28 17.83 -15.59
C ALA A 80 0.49 18.61 -16.67
N MET A 81 1.66 18.11 -17.09
CA MET A 81 2.41 18.69 -18.20
C MET A 81 1.66 18.53 -19.53
N VAL A 82 1.10 17.35 -19.81
CA VAL A 82 0.30 17.12 -21.02
C VAL A 82 -0.89 18.07 -21.07
N SER A 83 -1.62 18.24 -19.96
CA SER A 83 -2.74 19.17 -19.86
C SER A 83 -2.33 20.60 -20.19
N LYS A 84 -1.25 21.10 -19.59
CA LYS A 84 -0.73 22.46 -19.89
C LYS A 84 -0.37 22.63 -21.35
N ASN A 85 0.24 21.61 -21.95
CA ASN A 85 0.61 21.65 -23.37
C ASN A 85 -0.62 21.64 -24.27
N LEU A 86 -1.67 20.90 -23.90
CA LEU A 86 -2.96 20.93 -24.59
C LEU A 86 -3.62 22.30 -24.50
N ASP A 87 -3.65 22.94 -23.33
CA ASP A 87 -4.20 24.29 -23.15
C ASP A 87 -3.49 25.33 -24.04
N VAL A 88 -2.17 25.18 -24.20
CA VAL A 88 -1.37 26.04 -25.09
C VAL A 88 -1.74 25.81 -26.55
N VAL A 89 -1.85 24.55 -26.97
CA VAL A 89 -2.23 24.20 -28.35
C VAL A 89 -3.65 24.67 -28.65
N GLU A 90 -4.60 24.44 -27.74
CA GLU A 90 -5.99 24.90 -27.87
C GLU A 90 -6.07 26.41 -28.04
N ARG A 91 -5.34 27.17 -27.21
CA ARG A 91 -5.25 28.63 -27.35
C ARG A 91 -4.68 29.05 -28.71
N GLN A 92 -3.62 28.38 -29.18
CA GLN A 92 -3.07 28.70 -30.49
C GLN A 92 -4.05 28.39 -31.63
N VAL A 93 -4.79 27.29 -31.54
CA VAL A 93 -5.85 26.95 -32.52
C VAL A 93 -6.93 28.02 -32.50
N GLN A 94 -7.40 28.45 -31.33
CA GLN A 94 -8.40 29.51 -31.21
C GLN A 94 -7.92 30.83 -31.84
N ILE A 95 -6.66 31.21 -31.61
CA ILE A 95 -6.04 32.39 -32.25
C ILE A 95 -6.00 32.21 -33.78
N ALA A 96 -5.62 31.04 -34.26
CA ALA A 96 -5.56 30.76 -35.70
C ALA A 96 -6.95 30.79 -36.35
N GLU A 97 -7.99 30.29 -35.67
CA GLU A 97 -9.39 30.36 -36.11
C GLU A 97 -9.88 31.82 -36.19
N GLU A 98 -9.53 32.65 -35.19
CA GLU A 98 -9.87 34.08 -35.18
C GLU A 98 -9.13 34.86 -36.29
N GLU A 99 -7.86 34.53 -36.55
CA GLU A 99 -7.06 35.13 -37.62
C GLU A 99 -7.51 34.71 -39.02
N LEU A 100 -7.87 33.43 -39.20
CA LEU A 100 -8.35 32.88 -40.47
C LEU A 100 -9.76 33.38 -40.81
N ASP A 101 -10.45 33.97 -39.83
CA ASP A 101 -11.74 34.61 -40.01
C ASP A 101 -12.76 33.68 -40.68
N ILE A 102 -12.94 32.46 -40.15
CA ILE A 102 -14.13 31.66 -40.48
C ILE A 102 -15.32 32.51 -40.04
N PRO A 103 -16.08 33.08 -40.98
CA PRO A 103 -16.85 34.26 -40.64
C PRO A 103 -18.21 33.85 -40.06
N ASP A 104 -18.38 34.08 -38.76
CA ASP A 104 -19.67 34.58 -38.21
C ASP A 104 -19.99 35.99 -38.78
N LYS A 105 -19.06 36.57 -39.55
CA LYS A 105 -19.04 37.95 -40.02
C LYS A 105 -19.98 38.30 -41.17
N THR A 106 -20.78 37.38 -41.70
CA THR A 106 -21.91 37.79 -42.56
C THR A 106 -22.88 38.69 -41.79
N ILE A 107 -23.03 38.47 -40.48
CA ILE A 107 -23.96 39.22 -39.62
C ILE A 107 -23.37 40.57 -39.15
N ASN A 108 -22.05 40.65 -38.96
CA ASN A 108 -21.38 41.87 -38.52
C ASN A 108 -21.20 42.92 -39.64
N VAL A 109 -21.21 42.52 -40.92
CA VAL A 109 -21.20 43.46 -42.05
C VAL A 109 -22.51 44.25 -42.14
N LEU A 110 -23.63 43.67 -41.70
CA LEU A 110 -24.92 44.36 -41.63
C LEU A 110 -25.02 45.33 -40.44
N LEU A 111 -24.29 45.09 -39.34
CA LEU A 111 -24.33 45.94 -38.13
C LEU A 111 -23.30 47.10 -38.16
N LYS A 112 -22.24 46.99 -38.97
CA LYS A 112 -21.20 48.02 -39.11
C LYS A 112 -21.63 49.25 -39.93
N SER A 113 -22.76 49.18 -40.64
CA SER A 113 -23.32 50.32 -41.38
C SER A 113 -23.97 51.38 -40.47
N LEU A 114 -24.12 51.12 -39.16
CA LEU A 114 -24.85 52.00 -38.24
C LEU A 114 -24.00 52.75 -37.19
N ASN A 115 -22.70 52.46 -37.03
CA ASN A 115 -21.86 53.11 -36.00
C ASN A 115 -20.75 53.98 -36.62
N ILE A 116 -21.13 55.17 -37.04
CA ILE A 116 -20.24 56.31 -37.33
C ILE A 116 -20.08 57.07 -36.00
N PHE A 117 -18.86 57.50 -35.63
CA PHE A 117 -18.47 58.21 -34.39
C PHE A 117 -17.92 57.36 -33.23
N GLY A 118 -16.71 56.84 -33.42
CA GLY A 118 -15.82 56.42 -32.33
C GLY A 118 -14.50 55.92 -32.91
N LYS A 119 -13.37 56.54 -32.56
CA LYS A 119 -12.05 56.06 -33.00
C LYS A 119 -11.83 54.67 -32.39
N PRO A 120 -11.66 53.59 -33.19
CA PRO A 120 -11.37 52.28 -32.63
C PRO A 120 -9.97 52.34 -32.02
N LYS A 121 -9.87 52.12 -30.71
CA LYS A 121 -8.59 51.80 -30.07
C LYS A 121 -8.11 50.48 -30.71
N PRO A 122 -6.83 50.34 -31.09
CA PRO A 122 -6.33 49.06 -31.59
C PRO A 122 -6.50 48.05 -30.45
N VAL A 123 -7.44 47.12 -30.61
CA VAL A 123 -7.41 45.89 -29.86
C VAL A 123 -6.30 45.10 -30.55
N GLU A 124 -5.13 44.99 -29.93
CA GLU A 124 -4.10 44.06 -30.41
C GLU A 124 -4.75 42.69 -30.47
N ARG A 125 -5.01 42.20 -31.69
CA ARG A 125 -5.43 40.82 -31.89
C ARG A 125 -4.25 39.95 -31.49
N GLN A 126 -4.51 38.96 -30.65
CA GLN A 126 -3.50 37.95 -30.33
C GLN A 126 -3.12 37.25 -31.64
N THR A 127 -1.82 36.97 -31.81
CA THR A 127 -1.27 36.31 -33.00
C THR A 127 -0.29 35.23 -32.57
N ASN A 128 -0.25 34.11 -33.28
CA ASN A 128 0.76 33.06 -33.08
C ASN A 128 2.07 33.35 -33.84
N ARG A 129 2.27 34.59 -34.29
CA ARG A 129 3.45 35.01 -35.07
C ARG A 129 4.49 35.71 -34.22
N ASN A 130 5.75 35.42 -34.49
CA ASN A 130 6.89 36.10 -33.89
C ASN A 130 7.07 37.53 -34.45
N GLY A 131 8.03 38.29 -33.93
CA GLY A 131 8.33 39.66 -34.37
C GLY A 131 8.76 39.81 -35.84
N GLN A 132 9.00 38.71 -36.56
CA GLN A 132 9.29 38.69 -38.00
C GLN A 132 8.07 38.30 -38.84
N GLY A 133 6.90 38.08 -38.21
CA GLY A 133 5.66 37.69 -38.86
C GLY A 133 5.56 36.20 -39.20
N MET A 134 6.49 35.37 -38.71
CA MET A 134 6.49 33.92 -38.94
C MET A 134 5.78 33.18 -37.81
N TYR A 135 5.09 32.08 -38.11
CA TYR A 135 4.44 31.24 -37.11
C TYR A 135 5.44 30.68 -36.09
N GLU A 136 5.09 30.78 -34.81
CA GLU A 136 5.86 30.23 -33.70
C GLU A 136 5.13 29.04 -33.09
N ALA A 137 5.65 27.84 -33.34
CA ALA A 137 5.09 26.60 -32.83
C ALA A 137 5.19 26.54 -31.29
N PRO A 138 4.17 26.01 -30.60
CA PRO A 138 4.19 25.91 -29.15
C PRO A 138 5.17 24.82 -28.74
N THR A 139 5.95 25.08 -27.70
CA THR A 139 6.83 24.06 -27.14
C THR A 139 6.00 23.09 -26.30
N ILE A 140 5.73 21.91 -26.86
CA ILE A 140 5.05 20.82 -26.17
C ILE A 140 6.04 19.72 -25.75
N PHE A 141 5.63 18.89 -24.79
CA PHE A 141 6.39 17.72 -24.38
C PHE A 141 6.62 16.76 -25.55
N LYS A 142 7.75 16.05 -25.52
CA LYS A 142 8.07 14.99 -26.48
C LYS A 142 7.89 13.64 -25.82
N THR A 143 7.19 12.75 -26.49
CA THR A 143 6.91 11.40 -25.98
C THR A 143 8.20 10.60 -25.80
N GLU A 144 9.20 10.83 -26.66
CA GLU A 144 10.49 10.14 -26.65
C GLU A 144 11.28 10.43 -25.36
N ASP A 145 11.14 11.62 -24.79
CA ASP A 145 11.83 12.02 -23.57
C ASP A 145 11.31 11.27 -22.32
N TYR A 146 10.09 10.70 -22.39
CA TYR A 146 9.42 10.02 -21.26
C TYR A 146 9.21 8.51 -21.49
N PHE A 147 9.08 8.07 -22.74
CA PHE A 147 8.81 6.66 -23.09
C PHE A 147 9.90 6.02 -23.98
N GLY A 148 10.89 6.79 -24.43
CA GLY A 148 11.98 6.33 -25.30
C GLY A 148 13.14 5.68 -24.53
N GLY A 149 12.91 4.52 -23.93
CA GLY A 149 13.86 3.91 -23.00
C GLY A 149 14.03 2.40 -23.12
N ALA A 150 14.23 1.86 -24.32
CA ALA A 150 14.93 0.57 -24.47
C ALA A 150 16.42 0.79 -24.16
N GLY A 151 16.79 0.87 -22.88
CA GLY A 151 18.18 0.97 -22.44
C GLY A 151 18.39 1.83 -21.20
N GLY A 152 18.28 1.21 -20.03
CA GLY A 152 18.57 1.86 -18.76
C GLY A 152 19.98 2.47 -18.72
N LYS A 153 20.05 3.77 -18.45
CA LYS A 153 21.18 4.44 -17.79
C LYS A 153 20.60 5.42 -16.79
N ALA A 154 20.25 4.91 -15.61
CA ALA A 154 20.14 5.75 -14.43
C ALA A 154 21.49 6.45 -14.22
N LYS A 155 21.51 7.76 -14.38
CA LYS A 155 22.67 8.61 -14.07
C LYS A 155 22.80 8.67 -12.54
N VAL A 156 23.46 7.67 -11.96
CA VAL A 156 23.90 7.70 -10.56
C VAL A 156 24.94 8.81 -10.44
N ILE A 157 24.58 9.88 -9.74
CA ILE A 157 25.52 10.91 -9.30
C ILE A 157 26.26 10.30 -8.11
N ALA A 158 27.51 9.91 -8.35
CA ALA A 158 28.41 9.38 -7.34
C ALA A 158 28.81 10.48 -6.35
N SER A 159 28.72 10.19 -5.04
CA SER A 159 29.50 10.85 -4.01
C SER A 159 29.67 9.92 -2.81
N GLY A 160 30.92 9.63 -2.46
CA GLY A 160 31.31 9.28 -1.08
C GLY A 160 31.55 7.80 -0.76
N SER A 161 32.82 7.42 -0.84
CA SER A 161 33.48 6.18 -0.38
C SER A 161 33.15 5.73 1.05
N THR A 162 33.26 4.43 1.35
CA THR A 162 34.17 3.85 2.38
C THR A 162 34.22 2.31 2.24
N GLU A 163 35.39 1.77 2.54
CA GLU A 163 35.95 0.47 2.16
C GLU A 163 35.46 -0.76 2.97
N VAL A 164 35.48 -1.89 2.25
CA VAL A 164 35.86 -3.29 2.59
C VAL A 164 36.30 -3.60 4.03
N VAL A 165 35.68 -4.64 4.64
CA VAL A 165 36.40 -5.72 5.38
C VAL A 165 35.66 -7.06 5.23
N THR A 166 36.42 -8.08 4.87
CA THR A 166 36.10 -9.51 4.70
C THR A 166 36.41 -10.34 5.96
N ALA A 167 35.65 -11.43 6.20
CA ALA A 167 36.06 -12.75 6.76
C ALA A 167 34.78 -13.51 7.21
N SER A 168 34.44 -14.70 6.67
CA SER A 168 34.78 -16.05 7.20
C SER A 168 34.21 -16.27 8.62
N ASP A 169 33.47 -17.32 9.00
CA ASP A 169 33.66 -18.74 8.71
C ASP A 169 32.56 -19.62 9.39
N GLU A 170 32.39 -20.84 8.87
CA GLU A 170 31.88 -22.12 9.43
C GLU A 170 30.47 -22.39 10.00
N GLY A 171 29.88 -23.46 9.44
CA GLY A 171 29.23 -24.58 10.15
C GLY A 171 27.71 -24.48 10.31
N SER A 172 26.87 -25.51 10.14
CA SER A 172 27.04 -26.94 9.86
C SER A 172 25.63 -27.56 9.71
N SER A 173 25.45 -28.38 8.67
CA SER A 173 24.70 -29.65 8.65
C SER A 173 23.21 -29.77 9.06
N ASN A 174 22.38 -30.19 8.08
CA ASN A 174 21.55 -31.42 8.04
C ASN A 174 20.32 -31.19 7.10
N ARG A 175 20.23 -31.83 5.93
CA ARG A 175 19.62 -33.16 5.65
C ARG A 175 18.22 -33.29 6.28
N THR A 176 17.13 -33.43 5.53
CA THR A 176 16.60 -34.73 5.06
C THR A 176 15.43 -34.52 4.07
N THR A 177 15.25 -35.54 3.22
CA THR A 177 14.49 -35.74 1.97
C THR A 177 12.95 -35.67 2.04
N PRO A 178 12.23 -35.46 0.91
CA PRO A 178 10.81 -35.76 0.74
C PRO A 178 10.61 -37.23 0.32
N LEU A 179 9.64 -37.92 0.93
CA LEU A 179 9.19 -39.26 0.53
C LEU A 179 8.12 -39.14 -0.55
N GLU A 180 8.40 -39.76 -1.69
CA GLU A 180 7.48 -40.17 -2.73
C GLU A 180 7.29 -41.68 -2.54
N GLU A 181 6.07 -42.18 -2.43
CA GLU A 181 5.76 -43.57 -2.74
C GLU A 181 4.28 -43.72 -3.10
N ALA A 182 4.07 -44.31 -4.27
CA ALA A 182 2.81 -44.71 -4.86
C ALA A 182 2.65 -46.24 -4.79
N GLU A 183 1.40 -46.68 -4.96
CA GLU A 183 0.94 -48.02 -5.35
C GLU A 183 0.99 -49.17 -4.32
N ALA A 184 -0.19 -49.74 -4.03
CA ALA A 184 -0.64 -50.97 -4.70
C ALA A 184 -2.08 -51.32 -4.29
N ALA A 185 -2.86 -51.77 -5.28
CA ALA A 185 -4.12 -52.46 -5.12
C ALA A 185 -3.90 -53.88 -4.59
N ASP A 186 -4.84 -54.39 -3.80
CA ASP A 186 -5.08 -55.83 -3.72
C ASP A 186 -6.59 -56.07 -3.61
N GLU A 187 -7.09 -56.87 -4.54
CA GLU A 187 -8.42 -57.43 -4.54
C GLU A 187 -8.44 -58.60 -3.55
N ASP A 188 -9.42 -58.70 -2.67
CA ASP A 188 -9.85 -60.03 -2.27
C ASP A 188 -11.35 -60.09 -1.97
N GLU A 189 -11.91 -61.11 -2.59
CA GLU A 189 -13.28 -61.56 -2.65
C GLU A 189 -13.46 -62.54 -1.48
N ASP A 190 -14.35 -62.28 -0.52
CA ASP A 190 -14.93 -63.41 0.19
C ASP A 190 -16.32 -63.17 0.78
N ALA A 191 -17.08 -64.26 0.68
CA ALA A 191 -18.51 -64.39 0.85
C ALA A 191 -18.91 -64.73 2.29
N LYS A 192 -20.25 -64.82 2.51
CA LYS A 192 -20.97 -65.36 3.69
C LYS A 192 -20.87 -64.47 4.94
N LYS A 193 -21.95 -64.11 5.63
CA LYS A 193 -23.27 -64.74 5.82
C LYS A 193 -24.20 -63.73 6.48
#